data_AF-A0A350MU61-F1
#
_entry.id   AF-A0A350MU61-F1
#
_cell.length_a   1.000
_cell.length_b   1.000
_cell.length_c   1.000
_cell.angle_alpha   90.00
_cell.angle_beta   90.00
_cell.angle_gamma   90.00
#
_symmetry.space_group_name_H-M   'P 1'
#
loop_
_entity.id
_entity.type
_entity.pdbx_description
1 polymer ?
#
loop_
_entity_poly.entity_id
_entity_poly.type
_entity_poly.pdbx_seq_one_letter_code
_entity_poly.pdbx_strand_id
1 'polypeptide(L)'
;MQDQAHLIWEKALGIIRDQLNTPTFKTWFENTSPVALYEGTLIVSTPNSFAKEWLESRYAVLLKQALSQAAGKEVGVKFTV
;
A
#
# COMPACT_ATOMS: atom_id res chain seq x y z
N MET A 1 11.90 -10.69 -13.72
CA MET A 1 11.10 -11.41 -12.72
C MET A 1 10.30 -10.35 -12.00
N GLN A 2 8.97 -10.34 -12.11
CA GLN A 2 8.17 -9.35 -11.39
C GLN A 2 8.10 -9.77 -9.92
N ASP A 3 8.56 -8.90 -9.02
CA ASP A 3 8.50 -9.11 -7.58
C ASP A 3 7.04 -9.27 -7.13
N GLN A 4 6.76 -10.32 -6.36
CA GLN A 4 5.43 -10.60 -5.79
C GLN A 4 4.87 -9.40 -5.01
N ALA A 5 5.76 -8.62 -4.39
CA ALA A 5 5.44 -7.36 -3.72
C ALA A 5 4.77 -6.35 -4.67
N HIS A 6 5.31 -6.20 -5.88
CA HIS A 6 4.80 -5.27 -6.90
C HIS A 6 3.42 -5.70 -7.38
N LEU A 7 3.24 -6.98 -7.68
CA LEU A 7 1.96 -7.51 -8.16
C LEU A 7 0.83 -7.36 -7.12
N ILE A 8 1.13 -7.62 -5.84
CA ILE A 8 0.16 -7.42 -4.75
C ILE A 8 -0.14 -5.92 -4.58
N TRP A 9 0.89 -5.07 -4.64
CA TRP A 9 0.73 -3.63 -4.52
C TRP A 9 -0.15 -3.04 -5.63
N GLU A 10 0.12 -3.36 -6.89
CA GLU A 10 -0.68 -2.87 -8.03
C GLU A 10 -2.16 -3.29 -7.91
N LYS A 11 -2.41 -4.54 -7.51
CA LYS A 11 -3.78 -5.01 -7.24
C LYS A 11 -4.45 -4.23 -6.10
N ALA A 12 -3.73 -4.03 -4.99
CA ALA A 12 -4.24 -3.26 -3.87
C ALA A 12 -4.51 -1.80 -4.24
N LEU A 13 -3.62 -1.16 -5.01
CA LEU A 13 -3.81 0.17 -5.55
C LEU A 13 -5.05 0.26 -6.45
N GLY A 14 -5.31 -0.78 -7.26
CA GLY A 14 -6.54 -0.86 -8.06
C GLY A 14 -7.81 -0.82 -7.21
N ILE A 15 -7.84 -1.58 -6.11
CA ILE A 15 -8.96 -1.59 -5.16
C ILE A 15 -9.10 -0.24 -4.45
N ILE A 16 -7.97 0.36 -4.04
CA ILE A 16 -7.97 1.66 -3.35
C ILE A 16 -8.40 2.79 -4.30
N ARG A 17 -8.00 2.72 -5.57
CA ARG A 17 -8.39 3.70 -6.61
C ARG A 17 -9.88 3.66 -6.91
N ASP A 18 -10.53 2.52 -6.73
CA ASP A 18 -11.99 2.41 -6.87
C ASP A 18 -12.71 3.03 -5.66
N GLN A 19 -12.12 2.94 -4.46
CA GLN A 19 -12.69 3.48 -3.23
C GLN A 19 -12.37 4.96 -2.97
N LEU A 20 -11.26 5.47 -3.51
CA LEU A 20 -10.81 6.85 -3.33
C LEU A 20 -10.97 7.66 -4.61
N ASN A 21 -11.16 8.97 -4.45
CA ASN A 21 -11.12 9.86 -5.59
C ASN A 21 -9.67 9.99 -6.14
N THR A 22 -9.56 10.26 -7.44
CA THR A 22 -8.30 10.44 -8.16
C THR A 22 -7.29 11.38 -7.48
N PRO A 23 -7.66 12.59 -6.98
CA PRO A 23 -6.69 13.50 -6.37
C PRO A 23 -6.15 12.98 -5.02
N THR A 24 -6.99 12.35 -4.19
CA THR A 24 -6.54 11.75 -2.92
C THR A 24 -5.58 10.59 -3.19
N PHE A 25 -5.95 9.72 -4.14
CA PHE A 25 -5.10 8.62 -4.54
C PHE A 25 -3.73 9.12 -5.04
N LYS A 26 -3.72 10.11 -5.95
CA LYS A 26 -2.46 10.68 -6.44
C LYS A 26 -1.61 11.28 -5.32
N THR A 27 -2.22 12.08 -4.44
CA THR A 27 -1.49 12.76 -3.37
C THR A 27 -0.77 11.79 -2.42
N TRP A 28 -1.46 10.71 -2.03
CA TRP A 28 -0.97 9.82 -0.98
C TRP A 28 -0.33 8.52 -1.47
N PHE A 29 -0.68 8.05 -2.67
CA PHE A 29 -0.26 6.73 -3.18
C PHE A 29 0.60 6.79 -4.44
N GLU A 30 0.56 7.87 -5.25
CA GLU A 30 1.37 7.96 -6.48
C GLU A 30 2.86 7.94 -6.21
N ASN A 31 3.29 8.58 -5.12
CA ASN A 31 4.70 8.64 -4.72
C ASN A 31 5.09 7.50 -3.77
N THR A 32 4.27 6.46 -3.65
CA THR A 32 4.57 5.30 -2.81
C THR A 32 4.97 4.11 -3.65
N SER A 33 5.89 3.29 -3.15
CA SER A 33 6.38 2.13 -3.88
C SER A 33 6.61 0.93 -2.97
N PRO A 34 6.29 -0.29 -3.44
CA PRO A 34 6.55 -1.49 -2.68
C PRO A 34 8.04 -1.76 -2.70
N VAL A 35 8.62 -1.94 -1.51
CA VAL A 35 10.05 -2.24 -1.33
C VAL A 35 10.27 -3.75 -1.34
N ALA A 36 9.52 -4.46 -0.48
CA ALA A 36 9.64 -5.91 -0.34
C ALA A 36 8.40 -6.49 0.35
N LEU A 37 8.13 -7.78 0.13
CA LEU A 37 7.17 -8.55 0.90
C LEU A 37 7.93 -9.54 1.77
N TYR A 38 7.88 -9.36 3.09
CA TYR A 38 8.57 -10.22 4.05
C TYR A 38 7.58 -10.80 5.05
N GLU A 39 7.55 -12.12 5.19
CA GLU A 39 6.69 -12.84 6.14
C GLU A 39 5.20 -12.44 6.10
N GLY A 40 4.68 -12.11 4.91
CA GLY A 40 3.29 -11.65 4.78
C GLY A 40 3.06 -10.19 5.21
N THR A 41 4.11 -9.40 5.35
CA THR A 41 4.03 -7.94 5.53
C THR A 41 4.65 -7.24 4.32
N LEU A 42 3.88 -6.36 3.69
CA LEU A 42 4.37 -5.53 2.60
C LEU A 42 5.02 -4.27 3.16
N ILE A 43 6.28 -4.05 2.80
CA ILE A 43 7.03 -2.84 3.12
C ILE A 43 6.83 -1.85 1.97
N VAL A 44 6.33 -0.66 2.29
CA VAL A 44 6.05 0.42 1.33
C VAL A 44 6.90 1.62 1.69
N SER A 45 7.64 2.13 0.71
CA SER A 45 8.37 3.39 0.85
C SER A 45 7.43 4.56 0.55
N THR A 46 7.56 5.59 1.37
CA THR A 46 6.81 6.84 1.30
C THR A 46 7.79 8.00 1.13
N PRO A 47 7.39 9.12 0.50
CA PRO A 47 8.31 10.20 0.19
C PRO A 47 8.80 10.97 1.43
N ASN A 48 8.08 10.90 2.55
CA ASN A 48 8.42 11.57 3.80
C ASN A 48 7.64 10.98 4.99
N SER A 49 8.09 11.31 6.21
CA SER A 49 7.48 10.85 7.46
C SER A 49 6.01 11.27 7.62
N PHE A 50 5.61 12.42 7.05
CA PHE A 50 4.24 12.90 7.13
C PHE A 50 3.28 12.03 6.31
N ALA A 51 3.68 11.65 5.09
CA ALA A 51 2.94 10.71 4.26
C ALA A 51 2.82 9.34 4.94
N LYS A 52 3.92 8.86 5.53
CA LYS A 52 3.91 7.65 6.37
C LYS A 52 2.88 7.75 7.49
N GLU A 53 2.94 8.78 8.32
CA GLU A 53 2.05 8.91 9.48
C GLU A 53 0.57 9.06 9.07
N TRP A 54 0.32 9.79 7.98
CA TRP A 54 -1.01 9.93 7.41
C TRP A 54 -1.55 8.60 6.87
N LEU A 55 -0.74 7.86 6.12
CA LEU A 55 -1.11 6.54 5.62
C LEU A 55 -1.33 5.56 6.76
N GLU A 56 -0.48 5.57 7.79
CA GLU A 56 -0.62 4.72 8.98
C GLU A 56 -1.87 5.05 9.80
N SER A 57 -2.18 6.32 10.00
CA SER A 57 -3.32 6.72 10.82
C SER A 57 -4.65 6.60 10.08
N ARG A 58 -4.69 7.02 8.81
CA ARG A 58 -5.94 7.12 8.04
C ARG A 58 -6.21 5.97 7.10
N TYR A 59 -5.16 5.38 6.52
CA TYR A 59 -5.28 4.40 5.45
C TYR A 59 -4.72 3.01 5.79
N ALA A 60 -4.13 2.78 6.98
CA ALA A 60 -3.56 1.49 7.32
C ALA A 60 -4.58 0.36 7.27
N VAL A 61 -5.80 0.61 7.74
CA VAL A 61 -6.89 -0.38 7.71
C VAL A 61 -7.29 -0.67 6.26
N LEU A 62 -7.51 0.38 5.46
CA LEU A 62 -7.87 0.25 4.04
C LEU A 62 -6.79 -0.51 3.26
N LEU A 63 -5.53 -0.16 3.46
CA LEU A 63 -4.38 -0.81 2.85
C LEU A 63 -4.26 -2.26 3.27
N LYS A 64 -4.35 -2.56 4.57
CA LYS A 64 -4.34 -3.93 5.08
C LYS A 64 -5.43 -4.77 4.42
N GLN A 65 -6.64 -4.24 4.29
CA GLN A 65 -7.76 -4.92 3.64
C GLN A 65 -7.50 -5.13 2.14
N ALA A 66 -7.10 -4.08 1.42
CA ALA A 66 -6.81 -4.16 -0.02
C ALA A 66 -5.66 -5.14 -0.32
N LEU A 67 -4.59 -5.12 0.48
CA LEU A 67 -3.47 -6.04 0.38
C LEU A 67 -3.87 -7.47 0.67
N SER A 68 -4.67 -7.68 1.72
CA SER A 68 -5.12 -9.02 2.08
C SER A 68 -6.03 -9.61 1.00
N GLN A 69 -6.90 -8.78 0.42
CA GLN A 69 -7.76 -9.15 -0.70
C GLN A 69 -6.95 -9.43 -1.97
N ALA A 70 -5.94 -8.61 -2.27
CA ALA A 70 -5.06 -8.79 -3.42
C ALA A 70 -4.20 -10.06 -3.33
N ALA A 71 -3.73 -10.39 -2.13
CA ALA A 71 -2.90 -11.57 -1.86
C ALA A 71 -3.70 -12.84 -1.57
N GLY A 72 -5.00 -12.73 -1.28
CA GLY A 72 -5.87 -13.85 -0.90
C GLY A 72 -5.59 -14.42 0.49
N LYS A 73 -4.83 -13.70 1.34
CA LYS A 73 -4.44 -14.08 2.70
C LYS A 73 -4.22 -12.82 3.53
N GLU A 74 -4.21 -12.93 4.86
CA GLU A 74 -3.91 -11.75 5.69
C GLU A 74 -2.49 -11.26 5.39
N VAL A 75 -2.41 -10.00 4.93
CA VAL A 75 -1.14 -9.31 4.64
C VAL A 75 -1.09 -8.02 5.44
N GLY A 76 -0.02 -7.86 6.22
CA GLY A 76 0.28 -6.63 6.93
C GLY A 76 0.85 -5.56 6.00
N VAL A 77 0.81 -4.31 6.45
CA VAL A 77 1.48 -3.19 5.78
C VAL A 77 2.41 -2.49 6.76
N LYS A 78 3.60 -2.14 6.30
CA LYS A 78 4.55 -1.30 7.04
C LYS A 78 5.08 -0.20 6.11
N PHE A 79 5.23 0.99 6.67
CA PHE A 79 5.72 2.14 5.93
C PHE A 79 7.12 2.54 6.38
N THR A 80 7.98 2.79 5.40
CA THR A 80 9.31 3.38 5.58
C THR A 80 9.39 4.69 4.81
N VAL A 81 10.28 5.57 5.26
CA VAL A 81 10.74 6.74 4.49
C VAL A 81 11.99 6.32 3.74
#